data_AF-A0A7I8DMR6-F1
#
_entry.id   AF-A0A7I8DMR6-F1
#
_cell.length_a   1.000
_cell.length_b   1.000
_cell.length_c   1.000
_cell.angle_alpha   90.00
_cell.angle_beta   90.00
_cell.angle_gamma   90.00
#
_symmetry.space_group_name_H-M   'P 1'
#
loop_
_entity.id
_entity.type
_entity.pdbx_description
1 polymer ?
#
loop_
_entity_poly.entity_id
_entity_poly.type
_entity_poly.pdbx_seq_one_letter_code
_entity_poly.pdbx_strand_id
1 'polypeptide(L)' 'MPEKEIENHKIAQVIENIHDESPDKGYRRIRDDLERYHDINVNDKRVLRICRKKDIKSTIKYSNHGCTRQATNPQHS' A
#
# COMPACT_ATOMS: atom_id res chain seq x y z
N MET A 1 -13.94 -11.12 -23.06
CA MET A 1 -13.36 -10.37 -21.93
C MET A 1 -12.47 -9.29 -22.51
N PRO A 2 -12.70 -8.01 -22.18
CA PRO A 2 -11.84 -6.92 -22.65
C PRO A 2 -10.41 -7.13 -22.14
N GLU A 3 -9.40 -6.98 -23.01
CA GLU A 3 -7.98 -7.24 -22.73
C GLU A 3 -7.45 -6.52 -21.48
N LYS A 4 -8.00 -5.33 -21.21
CA LYS A 4 -7.67 -4.49 -20.04
C LYS A 4 -8.04 -5.14 -18.70
N GLU A 5 -9.10 -5.94 -18.67
CA GLU A 5 -9.48 -6.67 -17.45
C GLU A 5 -8.51 -7.81 -17.15
N ILE A 6 -8.04 -8.49 -18.19
CA ILE A 6 -7.06 -9.57 -18.06
C ILE A 6 -5.74 -9.03 -17.50
N GLU A 7 -5.28 -7.89 -18.03
CA GLU A 7 -4.07 -7.22 -17.54
C GLU A 7 -4.20 -6.77 -16.08
N ASN A 8 -5.36 -6.20 -15.71
CA ASN A 8 -5.62 -5.83 -14.32
C ASN A 8 -5.68 -7.04 -13.40
N HIS A 9 -6.20 -8.18 -13.85
CA HIS A 9 -6.19 -9.42 -13.09
C HIS A 9 -4.78 -9.96 -12.86
N LYS A 10 -3.91 -9.93 -13.87
CA LYS A 10 -2.50 -10.33 -13.73
C LYS A 10 -1.77 -9.45 -12.71
N ILE A 11 -1.91 -8.13 -12.83
CA ILE A 11 -1.28 -7.20 -11.88
C ILE A 11 -1.84 -7.41 -10.47
N ALA A 12 -3.15 -7.63 -10.35
CA ALA A 12 -3.77 -7.89 -9.05
C ALA A 12 -3.22 -9.15 -8.37
N GLN A 13 -2.97 -10.24 -9.12
CA GLN A 13 -2.35 -11.44 -8.57
C GLN A 13 -0.93 -11.18 -8.07
N VAL A 14 -0.12 -10.44 -8.83
CA VAL A 14 1.25 -10.13 -8.40
C VAL A 14 1.24 -9.24 -7.16
N ILE A 15 0.34 -8.26 -7.09
CA ILE A 15 0.12 -7.41 -5.90
C ILE A 15 -0.27 -8.28 -4.69
N GLU A 16 -1.16 -9.26 -4.88
CA GLU A 16 -1.56 -10.19 -3.81
C GLU A 16 -0.37 -10.99 -3.30
N ASN A 17 0.47 -11.53 -4.19
CA ASN A 17 1.66 -12.29 -3.81
C ASN A 17 2.64 -11.43 -2.99
N ILE A 18 2.93 -10.20 -3.44
CA ILE A 18 3.83 -9.28 -2.73
C ILE A 18 3.25 -8.92 -1.34
N HIS A 19 1.93 -8.75 -1.26
CA HIS A 19 1.25 -8.45 0.00
C HIS A 19 1.23 -9.65 0.96
N ASP A 20 1.10 -10.87 0.44
CA ASP A 20 1.15 -12.10 1.24
C ASP A 20 2.56 -12.33 1.82
N GLU A 21 3.60 -12.06 1.04
CA GLU A 21 5.00 -12.10 1.49
C GLU A 21 5.32 -11.01 2.53
N SER A 22 4.67 -9.85 2.44
CA SER A 22 4.96 -8.69 3.29
C SER A 22 3.71 -7.83 3.46
N PRO A 23 2.82 -8.20 4.40
CA PRO A 23 1.53 -7.52 4.56
C PRO A 23 1.70 -6.08 5.09
N ASP A 24 2.86 -5.80 5.68
CA ASP A 24 3.27 -4.49 6.16
C ASP A 24 3.46 -3.48 5.00
N LYS A 25 3.75 -3.94 3.79
CA LYS A 25 3.97 -3.06 2.62
C LYS A 25 2.67 -2.41 2.16
N GLY A 26 2.71 -1.08 2.03
CA GLY A 26 1.65 -0.31 1.38
C GLY A 26 1.78 -0.27 -0.14
N TYR A 27 0.74 0.23 -0.81
CA TYR A 27 0.67 0.28 -2.29
C TYR A 27 1.88 0.96 -2.95
N ARG A 28 2.53 1.94 -2.28
CA ARG A 28 3.75 2.59 -2.80
C ARG A 28 4.92 1.60 -2.87
N ARG A 29 5.13 0.81 -1.82
CA ARG A 29 6.18 -0.22 -1.78
C ARG A 29 5.87 -1.35 -2.74
N ILE A 30 4.62 -1.79 -2.82
CA ILE A 30 4.21 -2.82 -3.77
C ILE A 30 4.45 -2.37 -5.22
N ARG A 31 4.23 -1.08 -5.54
CA ARG A 31 4.57 -0.53 -6.86
C ARG A 31 6.07 -0.60 -7.15
N ASP A 32 6.90 -0.21 -6.19
CA ASP A 32 8.36 -0.27 -6.36
C ASP A 32 8.82 -1.73 -6.54
N ASP A 33 8.20 -2.68 -5.84
CA ASP A 33 8.47 -4.12 -5.99
C ASP A 33 8.01 -4.64 -7.37
N LEU A 34 6.85 -4.20 -7.86
CA LEU A 34 6.38 -4.50 -9.22
C LEU A 34 7.36 -4.02 -10.29
N GLU A 35 7.91 -2.83 -10.14
CA GLU A 35 8.87 -2.27 -11.08
C GLU A 35 10.23 -2.99 -10.99
N ARG A 36 10.70 -3.28 -9.77
CA ARG A 36 12.05 -3.83 -9.53
C ARG A 36 12.16 -5.34 -9.76
N TYR A 37 11.16 -6.11 -9.37
CA TYR A 37 11.23 -7.57 -9.37
C TYR A 37 10.39 -8.23 -10.47
N HIS A 38 9.40 -7.50 -11.00
CA HIS A 38 8.51 -8.02 -12.02
C HIS A 38 8.60 -7.26 -13.35
N ASP A 39 9.40 -6.19 -13.43
CA ASP A 39 9.51 -5.29 -14.60
C ASP A 39 8.15 -4.75 -15.08
N ILE A 40 7.17 -4.66 -14.18
CA ILE A 40 5.82 -4.18 -14.47
C ILE A 40 5.75 -2.69 -14.16
N ASN A 41 5.84 -1.85 -15.19
CA ASN A 41 5.63 -0.42 -15.03
C ASN A 41 4.13 -0.09 -14.99
N VAL A 42 3.62 0.20 -13.79
CA VAL A 42 2.22 0.56 -13.55
C VAL A 42 2.11 1.88 -12.79
N ASN A 43 1.17 2.71 -13.22
CA ASN A 43 0.87 3.97 -12.54
C ASN A 43 0.37 3.73 -11.11
N ASP A 44 0.83 4.53 -10.16
CA ASP A 44 0.40 4.51 -8.76
C ASP A 44 -1.12 4.59 -8.58
N LYS A 45 -1.84 5.40 -9.38
CA LYS A 45 -3.31 5.45 -9.34
C LYS A 45 -3.95 4.10 -9.71
N ARG A 46 -3.33 3.33 -10.60
CA ARG A 46 -3.82 2.02 -11.05
C ARG A 46 -3.60 0.97 -9.95
N VAL A 47 -2.42 0.95 -9.34
CA VAL A 47 -2.10 0.10 -8.18
C VAL A 47 -3.04 0.43 -7.01
N LEU A 48 -3.24 1.72 -6.70
CA LEU A 48 -4.14 2.16 -5.64
C LEU A 48 -5.57 1.67 -5.85
N ARG A 49 -6.11 1.73 -7.07
CA ARG A 49 -7.45 1.22 -7.38
C ARG A 49 -7.53 -0.30 -7.22
N ILE A 50 -6.52 -1.04 -7.68
CA ILE A 50 -6.47 -2.50 -7.54
C ILE A 50 -6.40 -2.90 -6.08
N CYS A 51 -5.49 -2.32 -5.29
CA CYS A 51 -5.38 -2.56 -3.85
C CYS A 51 -6.72 -2.29 -3.13
N ARG A 52 -7.38 -1.16 -3.43
CA ARG A 52 -8.70 -0.85 -2.85
C ARG A 52 -9.77 -1.87 -3.22
N LYS A 53 -9.79 -2.37 -4.45
CA LYS A 53 -10.77 -3.37 -4.92
C LYS A 53 -10.51 -4.75 -4.31
N LYS A 54 -9.27 -5.06 -3.98
CA LYS A 54 -8.83 -6.31 -3.33
C LYS A 54 -8.76 -6.22 -1.80
N ASP A 55 -9.18 -5.09 -1.21
CA ASP A 55 -9.05 -4.75 0.21
C ASP A 55 -7.62 -4.85 0.78
N ILE A 56 -6.61 -4.75 -0.07
CA ILE A 56 -5.19 -4.78 0.31
C ILE A 56 -4.82 -3.46 0.98
N LYS A 57 -4.46 -3.53 2.25
CA LYS A 57 -4.08 -2.39 3.10
C LYS A 57 -2.76 -2.72 3.78
N SER A 58 -1.86 -1.73 3.86
CA SER A 58 -0.67 -1.88 4.71
C SER A 58 -1.12 -2.18 6.14
N THR A 59 -0.61 -3.27 6.72
CA THR A 59 -0.91 -3.62 8.12
C THR A 59 -0.19 -2.71 9.11
N ILE A 60 0.78 -1.90 8.65
CA ILE A 60 1.47 -0.95 9.51
C ILE A 60 0.54 0.24 9.80
N LYS A 61 -0.33 0.06 10.80
CA LYS A 61 -0.79 1.18 11.60
C LYS A 61 0.40 1.62 12.45
N TYR A 62 1.15 2.62 11.98
CA TYR A 62 1.90 3.42 12.93
C TYR A 62 0.85 4.05 13.86
N SER A 63 0.65 3.49 15.05
CA SER A 63 0.20 4.29 16.16
C SER A 63 1.20 5.45 16.24
N ASN A 64 0.74 6.69 16.08
CA ASN A 64 1.60 7.85 16.33
C ASN A 64 2.13 7.73 17.76
N HIS A 65 3.32 7.16 17.95
CA HIS A 65 4.16 7.45 19.11
C HIS A 65 4.76 8.83 18.88
N GLY A 66 3.90 9.83 18.66
CA GLY A 66 4.31 11.22 18.68
C GLY A 66 4.93 11.47 20.04
N CYS A 67 6.21 11.80 20.06
CA CYS A 67 6.96 12.17 21.26
C CYS A 67 6.54 13.57 21.75
N THR A 68 5.24 13.79 21.87
CA THR A 68 4.62 14.96 22.47
C THR A 68 3.51 14.44 23.38
N ARG A 69 3.89 14.08 24.60
CA ARG A 69 2.92 13.99 25.70
C ARG A 69 2.21 15.34 25.77
N GLN A 70 0.90 15.37 25.52
CA GLN A 70 0.06 16.50 25.88
C GLN A 70 0.34 16.82 27.36
N ALA A 71 0.92 17.98 27.65
CA ALA A 71 1.10 18.42 29.02
C ALA A 71 -0.29 18.58 29.65
N THR A 72 -0.56 17.86 30.74
CA THR A 72 -1.88 17.90 31.41
C THR A 72 -2.17 19.25 32.09
N ASN A 73 -1.23 20.22 32.03
CA ASN A 73 -1.43 21.54 32.64
C ASN A 73 -0.63 22.63 31.89
N PRO A 74 -1.25 23.51 31.09
CA PRO A 74 -0.58 24.70 30.59
C PRO A 74 -0.47 25.69 31.75
N GLN A 75 0.73 25.81 32.33
CA GLN A 75 0.98 26.81 33.37
C GLN A 75 1.05 28.18 32.69
N HIS A 76 0.01 28.99 32.93
CA HIS A 76 -0.03 30.40 32.57
C HIS A 76 1.03 31.14 33.41
N SER A 77 1.87 31.94 32.77
CA SER A 77 2.72 32.95 33.40
C SER A 77 2.61 34.23 32.61
#